data_AF-A0A0M7ASY3-F1
#
_entry.id   AF-A0A0M7ASY3-F1
#
_cell.length_a   1.000
_cell.length_b   1.000
_cell.length_c   1.000
_cell.angle_alpha   90.00
_cell.angle_beta   90.00
_cell.angle_gamma   90.00
#
_symmetry.space_group_name_H-M   'P 1'
#
loop_
_entity.id
_entity.type
_entity.pdbx_description
1 polymer ?
#
loop_
_entity_poly.entity_id
_entity_poly.type
_entity_poly.pdbx_seq_one_letter_code
_entity_poly.pdbx_strand_id
1 'polypeptide(L)'
;MHFLTKAPPFGETIPVYQKNSRNSPLVRNLIGQEAVTLNPNMQESSEEWGFISIDQFAGGASPSEGWIEMKNIEKRDPADIARFPLPLRQFIRSCARAEFASTVAESDANSSIMADYLIAWANVESATAQEPFSNPEPDFAGSDAEGPFRLTSVDWKTYMNEVNDPHPYVSDFERLIPTCQVAGAAFKVLKDVLQFSELITPKPIPQDGVRVASYLNALHCHLIGVEAAVACQKHLDKNSVTASMEQILSGTHIDQAMRDNLIQNRKRFLLTGNKTVTLETFVKRTNESLAKAFKEAYRQILAHADYLLPPKTTVSGPATWMNVAADELQNWDDNSLVEHSGSGLQKVISYLASVGLVTNKYEHWCGGFVGYCLSNATPSFMGTLVQGGARASNWVNWGNASLRNYQLRDIPQGAIVVTRPLAPGTSGHVAFFEQKVPNEDAVFLFGGNQTNSITKNKKIHKNDIRDIRWLDVSDPATDAIDPTPVPGSPINATQGELLVLARTLYGEARNQSKMGIEAVAQVVLNRARKQFFGKTIREVCLHPKQFSCWNRNDPNFAKIKDAKPNSSTEFDLCFSVAQSAVAGTMTDHIGADTLHYHATYIAKPSWVVKSSNPVVTLREGSHIFYKNID
;
A
#
# COMPACT_ATOMS: atom_id res chain seq x y z
N MET A 1 -6.77 -5.07 -13.82
CA MET A 1 -6.84 -4.67 -12.40
C MET A 1 -8.26 -4.93 -11.91
N HIS A 2 -8.46 -5.33 -10.66
CA HIS A 2 -9.81 -5.42 -10.08
C HIS A 2 -9.88 -4.46 -8.88
N PHE A 3 -10.51 -3.31 -9.10
CA PHE A 3 -11.14 -2.58 -8.01
C PHE A 3 -12.48 -3.31 -7.73
N LEU A 4 -12.97 -3.26 -6.49
CA LEU A 4 -13.90 -4.28 -5.97
C LEU A 4 -15.36 -3.80 -5.82
N THR A 5 -16.29 -4.76 -5.72
CA THR A 5 -17.77 -4.60 -5.91
C THR A 5 -18.59 -4.84 -4.63
N LYS A 6 -19.77 -4.30 -4.34
CA LYS A 6 -20.51 -3.16 -4.90
C LYS A 6 -20.94 -2.22 -3.77
N ALA A 7 -20.82 -0.91 -3.98
CA ALA A 7 -21.68 0.07 -3.30
C ALA A 7 -23.13 -0.04 -3.84
N PRO A 8 -24.18 0.47 -3.16
CA PRO A 8 -25.44 0.72 -3.87
C PRO A 8 -25.15 1.56 -5.12
N PRO A 9 -25.94 1.43 -6.21
CA PRO A 9 -25.74 2.30 -7.36
C PRO A 9 -25.89 3.74 -6.85
N PHE A 10 -24.81 4.52 -6.89
CA PHE A 10 -24.89 5.96 -6.70
C PHE A 10 -25.39 6.56 -8.00
N GLY A 11 -26.27 7.54 -7.89
CA GLY A 11 -26.84 8.22 -9.04
C GLY A 11 -25.91 9.34 -9.48
N GLU A 12 -26.46 10.25 -10.28
CA GLU A 12 -25.76 11.47 -10.66
C GLU A 12 -25.32 12.25 -9.40
N THR A 13 -24.01 12.36 -9.16
CA THR A 13 -23.45 13.33 -8.22
C THR A 13 -23.61 14.70 -8.85
N ILE A 14 -24.52 15.53 -8.30
CA ILE A 14 -24.84 16.84 -8.86
C ILE A 14 -24.51 17.96 -7.86
N PRO A 15 -23.94 19.06 -8.33
CA PRO A 15 -23.90 20.28 -7.54
C PRO A 15 -25.29 20.89 -7.49
N VAL A 16 -25.77 21.16 -6.28
CA VAL A 16 -27.11 21.69 -6.06
C VAL A 16 -27.09 22.86 -5.10
N TYR A 17 -28.03 23.77 -5.32
CA TYR A 17 -28.32 24.86 -4.41
C TYR A 17 -29.74 24.73 -3.89
N GLN A 18 -29.94 24.80 -2.57
CA GLN A 18 -31.27 24.74 -1.98
C GLN A 18 -31.80 26.14 -1.60
N LYS A 19 -33.04 26.45 -2.00
CA LYS A 19 -33.76 27.64 -1.52
C LYS A 19 -34.21 27.46 -0.07
N ASN A 20 -33.95 28.46 0.78
CA ASN A 20 -34.32 28.48 2.20
C ASN A 20 -35.80 28.11 2.43
N SER A 21 -36.09 26.97 3.08
CA SER A 21 -37.44 26.49 3.39
C SER A 21 -37.55 26.05 4.85
N ARG A 22 -38.56 26.50 5.60
CA ARG A 22 -38.67 26.20 7.05
C ARG A 22 -39.14 24.78 7.38
N ASN A 23 -39.49 23.97 6.38
CA ASN A 23 -40.32 22.77 6.58
C ASN A 23 -39.61 21.41 6.38
N SER A 24 -38.34 21.38 5.94
CA SER A 24 -37.58 20.11 5.77
C SER A 24 -36.47 19.98 6.83
N PRO A 25 -36.27 18.80 7.47
CA PRO A 25 -35.27 18.62 8.52
C PRO A 25 -33.81 18.79 8.05
N LEU A 26 -33.50 18.41 6.80
CA LEU A 26 -32.14 18.51 6.24
C LEU A 26 -31.70 19.96 5.97
N VAL A 27 -32.64 20.91 5.93
CA VAL A 27 -32.38 22.33 5.60
C VAL A 27 -31.33 22.98 6.50
N ARG A 28 -31.20 22.52 7.75
CA ARG A 28 -30.26 23.15 8.70
C ARG A 28 -28.79 22.83 8.44
N ASN A 29 -28.49 21.85 7.59
CA ASN A 29 -27.12 21.40 7.33
C ASN A 29 -26.55 21.88 6.00
N LEU A 30 -27.39 22.22 5.01
CA LEU A 30 -26.97 22.74 3.71
C LEU A 30 -26.79 24.26 3.79
N ILE A 31 -25.56 24.72 4.05
CA ILE A 31 -25.23 26.15 4.18
C ILE A 31 -24.04 26.50 3.27
N GLY A 32 -24.20 26.33 1.96
CA GLY A 32 -23.25 26.83 0.96
C GLY A 32 -23.16 26.00 -0.31
N GLN A 33 -21.94 25.93 -0.85
CA GLN A 33 -21.56 25.18 -2.04
C GLN A 33 -21.34 23.69 -1.68
N GLU A 34 -22.41 22.98 -1.38
CA GLU A 34 -22.36 21.55 -1.05
C GLU A 34 -22.73 20.69 -2.27
N ALA A 35 -22.00 19.59 -2.45
CA ALA A 35 -22.29 18.61 -3.49
C ALA A 35 -23.20 17.50 -2.92
N VAL A 36 -24.17 17.05 -3.72
CA VAL A 36 -25.16 16.08 -3.28
C VAL A 36 -25.24 14.91 -4.26
N THR A 37 -25.25 13.70 -3.72
CA THR A 37 -25.39 12.48 -4.50
C THR A 37 -26.86 12.05 -4.48
N LEU A 38 -27.50 12.03 -5.66
CA LEU A 38 -28.85 11.49 -5.80
C LEU A 38 -28.81 9.95 -5.75
N ASN A 39 -29.79 9.33 -5.10
CA ASN A 39 -29.92 7.87 -5.12
C ASN A 39 -30.81 7.44 -6.32
N PRO A 40 -30.32 6.62 -7.28
CA PRO A 40 -31.01 6.32 -8.53
C PRO A 40 -31.99 5.15 -8.40
N ASN A 41 -32.03 4.47 -7.25
CA ASN A 41 -32.96 3.36 -6.99
C ASN A 41 -34.36 3.81 -6.55
N MET A 42 -34.69 5.09 -6.67
CA MET A 42 -36.03 5.57 -6.37
C MET A 42 -37.01 5.26 -7.51
N GLN A 43 -38.06 4.52 -7.18
CA GLN A 43 -39.36 4.83 -7.76
C GLN A 43 -39.73 6.25 -7.33
N GLU A 44 -40.03 7.12 -8.30
CA GLU A 44 -40.60 8.44 -8.07
C GLU A 44 -41.94 8.27 -7.32
N SER A 45 -41.93 8.35 -5.99
CA SER A 45 -43.16 8.19 -5.18
C SER A 45 -44.08 9.42 -5.31
N SER A 46 -43.52 10.53 -5.78
CA SER A 46 -44.18 11.66 -6.45
C SER A 46 -43.09 12.56 -7.06
N GLU A 47 -43.41 13.39 -8.05
CA GLU A 47 -42.47 14.40 -8.60
C GLU A 47 -42.00 15.43 -7.55
N GLU A 48 -42.59 15.44 -6.36
CA GLU A 48 -42.33 16.44 -5.31
C GLU A 48 -41.15 16.11 -4.38
N TRP A 49 -40.79 14.85 -4.13
CA TRP A 49 -39.82 14.46 -3.09
C TRP A 49 -38.79 13.42 -3.54
N GLY A 50 -37.52 13.63 -3.18
CA GLY A 50 -36.42 12.69 -3.39
C GLY A 50 -35.61 12.42 -2.12
N PHE A 51 -34.96 11.27 -2.05
CA PHE A 51 -34.01 10.88 -1.01
C PHE A 51 -32.58 11.13 -1.48
N ILE A 52 -31.82 11.90 -0.71
CA ILE A 52 -30.46 12.32 -1.05
C ILE A 52 -29.44 11.83 -0.02
N SER A 53 -28.20 11.64 -0.45
CA SER A 53 -27.03 11.59 0.43
C SER A 53 -26.23 12.88 0.27
N ILE A 54 -26.06 13.62 1.36
CA ILE A 54 -25.18 14.79 1.40
C ILE A 54 -23.80 14.31 1.90
N ASP A 55 -22.89 14.11 0.95
CA ASP A 55 -21.49 13.86 1.25
C ASP A 55 -20.80 15.18 1.65
N GLN A 56 -20.56 15.38 2.95
CA GLN A 56 -19.90 16.60 3.45
C GLN A 56 -18.38 16.58 3.19
N PHE A 57 -18.00 16.78 1.92
CA PHE A 57 -16.61 16.83 1.45
C PHE A 57 -15.73 17.85 2.20
N ALA A 58 -16.31 18.88 2.82
CA ALA A 58 -15.61 19.96 3.51
C ALA A 58 -15.47 19.81 5.04
N GLY A 59 -16.22 18.91 5.69
CA GLY A 59 -16.44 18.97 7.15
C GLY A 59 -16.01 17.74 7.96
N GLY A 60 -16.03 16.53 7.39
CA GLY A 60 -15.73 15.30 8.12
C GLY A 60 -16.82 14.83 9.09
N ALA A 61 -18.06 15.30 8.94
CA ALA A 61 -19.23 14.60 9.45
C ALA A 61 -19.52 13.35 8.62
N SER A 62 -20.35 12.44 9.15
CA SER A 62 -20.92 11.34 8.36
C SER A 62 -21.80 11.89 7.21
N PRO A 63 -21.98 11.13 6.11
CA PRO A 63 -22.98 11.45 5.10
C PRO A 63 -24.34 11.69 5.77
N SER A 64 -25.00 12.79 5.43
CA SER A 64 -26.33 13.10 5.94
C SER A 64 -27.36 12.67 4.90
N GLU A 65 -28.06 11.57 5.18
CA GLU A 65 -29.09 11.03 4.31
C GLU A 65 -30.50 11.51 4.72
N GLY A 66 -31.40 11.67 3.76
CA GLY A 66 -32.81 11.94 4.05
C GLY A 66 -33.64 12.47 2.87
N TRP A 67 -34.92 12.72 3.14
CA TRP A 67 -35.89 13.20 2.14
C TRP A 67 -35.93 14.73 2.04
N ILE A 68 -36.03 15.22 0.81
CA ILE A 68 -36.03 16.65 0.42
C ILE A 68 -37.03 16.88 -0.71
N GLU A 69 -37.72 18.01 -0.70
CA GLU A 69 -38.61 18.38 -1.82
C GLU A 69 -37.77 18.79 -3.04
N MET A 70 -37.97 18.13 -4.18
CA MET A 70 -37.21 18.37 -5.42
C MET A 70 -37.35 19.80 -5.94
N LYS A 71 -38.52 20.44 -5.75
CA LYS A 71 -38.76 21.86 -6.10
C LYS A 71 -37.86 22.86 -5.36
N ASN A 72 -37.24 22.45 -4.24
CA ASN A 72 -36.31 23.30 -3.50
C ASN A 72 -34.86 23.14 -3.98
N ILE A 73 -34.56 22.10 -4.78
CA ILE A 73 -33.24 21.79 -5.35
C ILE A 73 -33.09 22.48 -6.71
N GLU A 74 -32.02 23.26 -6.87
CA GLU A 74 -31.63 23.86 -8.14
C GLU A 74 -30.30 23.24 -8.59
N LYS A 75 -30.30 22.47 -9.69
CA LYS A 75 -29.06 21.98 -10.33
C LYS A 75 -28.22 23.18 -10.77
N ARG A 76 -26.91 23.17 -10.50
CA ARG A 76 -25.96 24.15 -11.02
C ARG A 76 -25.09 23.57 -12.13
N ASP A 77 -24.53 24.44 -12.96
CA ASP A 77 -23.39 24.07 -13.78
C ASP A 77 -22.17 23.86 -12.84
N PRO A 78 -21.38 22.79 -13.00
CA PRO A 78 -20.08 22.64 -12.34
C PRO A 78 -19.16 23.87 -12.42
N ALA A 79 -19.26 24.67 -13.49
CA ALA A 79 -18.51 25.91 -13.67
C ALA A 79 -18.94 27.06 -12.73
N ASP A 80 -20.16 27.02 -12.17
CA ASP A 80 -20.71 28.08 -11.29
C ASP A 80 -20.36 27.89 -9.80
N ILE A 81 -19.45 26.97 -9.49
CA ILE A 81 -19.08 26.57 -8.12
C ILE A 81 -17.67 27.07 -7.84
N ALA A 82 -17.48 27.82 -6.75
CA ALA A 82 -16.14 28.19 -6.34
C ALA A 82 -15.36 26.93 -5.90
N ARG A 83 -14.09 26.88 -6.28
CA ARG A 83 -13.30 25.66 -6.22
C ARG A 83 -13.15 25.13 -4.79
N PHE A 84 -13.46 23.84 -4.61
CA PHE A 84 -13.37 23.19 -3.30
C PHE A 84 -11.94 23.27 -2.73
N PRO A 85 -11.72 23.84 -1.53
CA PRO A 85 -10.41 23.81 -0.89
C PRO A 85 -10.04 22.36 -0.56
N LEU A 86 -8.74 22.05 -0.55
CA LEU A 86 -8.27 20.69 -0.27
C LEU A 86 -8.46 20.35 1.23
N PRO A 87 -9.32 19.38 1.59
CA PRO A 87 -9.58 19.04 2.99
C PRO A 87 -8.43 18.15 3.51
N LEU A 88 -7.33 18.78 3.92
CA LEU A 88 -6.03 18.13 4.12
C LEU A 88 -6.09 16.83 4.92
N ARG A 89 -6.72 16.82 6.09
CA ARG A 89 -6.84 15.62 6.94
C ARG A 89 -7.56 14.47 6.22
N GLN A 90 -8.64 14.76 5.49
CA GLN A 90 -9.42 13.79 4.73
C GLN A 90 -8.64 13.31 3.50
N PHE A 91 -7.96 14.21 2.80
CA PHE A 91 -7.10 13.90 1.66
C PHE A 91 -5.97 12.92 2.03
N ILE A 92 -5.21 13.20 3.10
CA ILE A 92 -4.16 12.29 3.61
C ILE A 92 -4.75 10.91 3.97
N ARG A 93 -5.93 10.87 4.58
CA ARG A 93 -6.64 9.61 4.92
C ARG A 93 -7.22 8.88 3.70
N SER A 94 -7.53 9.58 2.61
CA SER A 94 -7.89 8.94 1.35
C SER A 94 -6.67 8.32 0.66
N CYS A 95 -5.51 8.98 0.67
CA CYS A 95 -4.25 8.38 0.20
C CYS A 95 -3.92 7.10 0.99
N ALA A 96 -4.10 7.13 2.31
CA ALA A 96 -3.98 5.96 3.19
C ALA A 96 -4.87 4.79 2.74
N ARG A 97 -6.15 5.05 2.44
CA ARG A 97 -7.12 4.03 1.98
C ARG A 97 -6.76 3.46 0.60
N ALA A 98 -6.24 4.29 -0.30
CA ALA A 98 -5.83 3.86 -1.64
C ALA A 98 -4.67 2.85 -1.58
N GLU A 99 -3.71 3.04 -0.67
CA GLU A 99 -2.64 2.07 -0.40
C GLU A 99 -3.23 0.71 0.01
N PHE A 100 -4.07 0.67 1.06
CA PHE A 100 -4.73 -0.56 1.51
C PHE A 100 -5.54 -1.25 0.41
N ALA A 101 -6.29 -0.49 -0.41
CA ALA A 101 -7.05 -1.05 -1.53
C ALA A 101 -6.14 -1.70 -2.59
N SER A 102 -4.99 -1.10 -2.89
CA SER A 102 -4.04 -1.63 -3.87
C SER A 102 -3.35 -2.94 -3.44
N THR A 103 -3.27 -3.22 -2.13
CA THR A 103 -2.65 -4.44 -1.59
C THR A 103 -3.54 -5.70 -1.60
N VAL A 104 -4.85 -5.57 -1.86
CA VAL A 104 -5.79 -6.72 -1.84
C VAL A 104 -5.91 -7.41 -3.21
N ALA A 105 -5.27 -6.88 -4.26
CA ALA A 105 -5.26 -7.49 -5.58
C ALA A 105 -4.29 -8.70 -5.62
N GLU A 106 -4.83 -9.91 -5.61
CA GLU A 106 -4.15 -11.19 -5.32
C GLU A 106 -2.97 -11.61 -6.23
N SER A 107 -2.59 -10.86 -7.27
CA SER A 107 -1.75 -11.39 -8.36
C SER A 107 -0.33 -10.85 -8.52
N ASP A 108 0.06 -9.68 -7.99
CA ASP A 108 1.44 -9.19 -8.18
C ASP A 108 1.98 -8.26 -7.08
N ALA A 109 3.10 -8.65 -6.49
CA ALA A 109 3.85 -7.85 -5.51
C ALA A 109 4.42 -6.52 -6.04
N ASN A 110 4.38 -6.31 -7.35
CA ASN A 110 4.84 -5.09 -8.00
C ASN A 110 3.74 -4.04 -8.21
N SER A 111 2.48 -4.29 -7.76
CA SER A 111 1.33 -3.47 -8.15
C SER A 111 0.73 -2.53 -7.08
N SER A 112 1.42 -2.29 -5.95
CA SER A 112 0.93 -1.40 -4.89
C SER A 112 1.61 -0.02 -4.93
N ILE A 113 0.81 1.04 -4.80
CA ILE A 113 1.26 2.43 -4.69
C ILE A 113 1.05 2.88 -3.25
N MET A 114 2.12 3.34 -2.61
CA MET A 114 2.13 3.76 -1.22
C MET A 114 1.50 5.16 -1.04
N ALA A 115 0.87 5.38 0.12
CA ALA A 115 0.21 6.64 0.46
C ALA A 115 1.22 7.80 0.57
N ASP A 116 2.43 7.54 1.07
CA ASP A 116 3.51 8.54 1.16
C ASP A 116 3.87 9.11 -0.23
N TYR A 117 3.89 8.27 -1.26
CA TYR A 117 4.10 8.70 -2.64
C TYR A 117 2.93 9.51 -3.19
N LEU A 118 1.67 9.09 -2.97
CA LEU A 118 0.51 9.86 -3.44
C LEU A 118 0.50 11.27 -2.81
N ILE A 119 0.78 11.36 -1.52
CA ILE A 119 0.89 12.62 -0.79
C ILE A 119 2.09 13.44 -1.31
N ALA A 120 3.24 12.80 -1.57
CA ALA A 120 4.40 13.48 -2.13
C ALA A 120 4.15 14.01 -3.55
N TRP A 121 3.52 13.23 -4.43
CA TRP A 121 3.14 13.69 -5.78
C TRP A 121 2.16 14.87 -5.71
N ALA A 122 1.11 14.77 -4.88
CA ALA A 122 0.18 15.88 -4.66
C ALA A 122 0.90 17.15 -4.17
N ASN A 123 1.89 17.00 -3.27
CA ASN A 123 2.73 18.11 -2.82
C ASN A 123 3.61 18.68 -3.96
N VAL A 124 4.22 17.84 -4.80
CA VAL A 124 5.03 18.28 -5.95
C VAL A 124 4.21 19.14 -6.91
N GLU A 125 2.98 18.74 -7.21
CA GLU A 125 2.12 19.42 -8.19
C GLU A 125 1.40 20.66 -7.62
N SER A 126 0.93 20.60 -6.37
CA SER A 126 0.05 21.64 -5.79
C SER A 126 0.72 22.60 -4.82
N ALA A 127 1.99 22.37 -4.43
CA ALA A 127 2.69 23.29 -3.52
C ALA A 127 3.15 24.56 -4.24
N THR A 128 2.59 25.70 -3.82
CA THR A 128 3.19 27.02 -4.03
C THR A 128 4.16 27.34 -2.88
N ALA A 129 4.87 28.46 -2.97
CA ALA A 129 5.74 28.89 -1.86
C ALA A 129 4.96 29.38 -0.63
N GLN A 130 3.67 29.71 -0.79
CA GLN A 130 2.79 30.19 0.27
C GLN A 130 1.85 29.10 0.81
N GLU A 131 1.37 28.19 -0.05
CA GLU A 131 0.37 27.18 0.30
C GLU A 131 0.78 25.77 -0.19
N PRO A 132 1.17 24.85 0.73
CA PRO A 132 1.32 23.44 0.42
C PRO A 132 -0.04 22.73 0.42
N PHE A 133 -0.27 21.83 -0.55
CA PHE A 133 -1.52 21.08 -0.74
C PHE A 133 -2.73 21.97 -1.12
N SER A 134 -2.79 22.36 -2.39
CA SER A 134 -3.91 23.14 -2.95
C SER A 134 -4.76 22.32 -3.94
N ASN A 135 -5.91 22.86 -4.33
CA ASN A 135 -6.73 22.36 -5.44
C ASN A 135 -6.66 23.38 -6.60
N PRO A 136 -5.59 23.40 -7.43
CA PRO A 136 -5.41 24.42 -8.46
C PRO A 136 -6.34 24.22 -9.67
N GLU A 137 -6.75 25.33 -10.28
CA GLU A 137 -7.47 25.35 -11.57
C GLU A 137 -6.56 24.95 -12.75
N PRO A 138 -7.13 24.56 -13.91
CA PRO A 138 -6.37 24.41 -15.15
C PRO A 138 -5.61 25.69 -15.51
N ASP A 139 -4.29 25.66 -15.36
CA ASP A 139 -3.36 26.78 -15.63
C ASP A 139 -2.26 26.40 -16.63
N PHE A 140 -2.35 25.19 -17.20
CA PHE A 140 -1.40 24.63 -18.15
C PHE A 140 -1.86 24.88 -19.59
N ALA A 141 -1.00 25.47 -20.41
CA ALA A 141 -1.27 25.73 -21.81
C ALA A 141 -1.57 24.41 -22.56
N GLY A 142 -2.71 24.35 -23.26
CA GLY A 142 -3.15 23.17 -24.00
C GLY A 142 -3.58 21.97 -23.14
N SER A 143 -3.91 22.17 -21.86
CA SER A 143 -4.30 21.09 -20.96
C SER A 143 -5.41 21.50 -19.97
N ASP A 144 -6.31 20.58 -19.67
CA ASP A 144 -7.36 20.70 -18.65
C ASP A 144 -6.95 20.07 -17.29
N ALA A 145 -5.64 19.84 -17.11
CA ALA A 145 -5.07 19.18 -15.93
C ALA A 145 -5.22 20.02 -14.66
N GLU A 146 -5.96 19.48 -13.68
CA GLU A 146 -6.37 20.25 -12.51
C GLU A 146 -6.32 19.47 -11.19
N GLY A 147 -6.46 20.22 -10.10
CA GLY A 147 -6.46 19.72 -8.74
C GLY A 147 -5.13 19.13 -8.27
N PRO A 148 -5.09 18.52 -7.08
CA PRO A 148 -3.85 18.16 -6.40
C PRO A 148 -2.92 17.26 -7.21
N PHE A 149 -3.47 16.43 -8.10
CA PHE A 149 -2.69 15.49 -8.92
C PHE A 149 -2.54 15.91 -10.39
N ARG A 150 -3.08 17.07 -10.79
CA ARG A 150 -3.11 17.54 -12.18
C ARG A 150 -3.66 16.47 -13.15
N LEU A 151 -4.84 15.93 -12.86
CA LEU A 151 -5.51 14.96 -13.71
C LEU A 151 -6.31 15.66 -14.82
N THR A 152 -6.09 15.25 -16.07
CA THR A 152 -6.88 15.69 -17.23
C THR A 152 -8.26 15.03 -17.23
N SER A 153 -9.22 15.54 -18.01
CA SER A 153 -10.49 14.81 -18.22
C SER A 153 -10.26 13.48 -18.96
N VAL A 154 -9.19 13.39 -19.77
CA VAL A 154 -8.77 12.13 -20.42
C VAL A 154 -8.33 11.10 -19.38
N ASP A 155 -7.44 11.46 -18.45
CA ASP A 155 -7.00 10.58 -17.37
C ASP A 155 -8.18 10.04 -16.54
N TRP A 156 -9.15 10.93 -16.26
CA TRP A 156 -10.34 10.60 -15.49
C TRP A 156 -11.29 9.67 -16.23
N LYS A 157 -11.50 9.91 -17.54
CA LYS A 157 -12.29 9.00 -18.40
C LYS A 157 -11.62 7.65 -18.58
N THR A 158 -10.30 7.61 -18.75
CA THR A 158 -9.53 6.35 -18.76
C THR A 158 -9.71 5.59 -17.44
N TYR A 159 -9.65 6.29 -16.31
CA TYR A 159 -9.90 5.71 -15.00
C TYR A 159 -11.32 5.12 -14.88
N MET A 160 -12.36 5.89 -15.17
CA MET A 160 -13.75 5.42 -15.09
C MET A 160 -14.05 4.26 -16.05
N ASN A 161 -13.42 4.23 -17.23
CA ASN A 161 -13.67 3.20 -18.25
C ASN A 161 -12.89 1.89 -18.03
N GLU A 162 -11.67 1.94 -17.48
CA GLU A 162 -10.81 0.75 -17.32
C GLU A 162 -10.87 0.12 -15.93
N VAL A 163 -11.48 0.81 -14.97
CA VAL A 163 -11.75 0.25 -13.65
C VAL A 163 -13.04 -0.55 -13.69
N ASN A 164 -12.91 -1.88 -13.57
CA ASN A 164 -14.05 -2.78 -13.49
C ASN A 164 -14.99 -2.35 -12.35
N ASP A 165 -16.23 -2.09 -12.74
CA ASP A 165 -17.29 -1.50 -11.94
C ASP A 165 -17.63 -2.29 -10.66
N PRO A 166 -18.00 -1.63 -9.54
CA PRO A 166 -18.26 -0.21 -9.38
C PRO A 166 -17.16 0.55 -8.68
N HIS A 167 -16.78 1.62 -9.36
CA HIS A 167 -16.26 2.81 -8.73
C HIS A 167 -17.45 3.76 -8.40
N PRO A 168 -17.54 4.38 -7.21
CA PRO A 168 -18.64 5.30 -6.85
C PRO A 168 -18.68 6.65 -7.60
N TYR A 169 -17.97 6.82 -8.73
CA TYR A 169 -17.96 8.08 -9.49
C TYR A 169 -18.55 7.83 -10.88
N VAL A 170 -19.47 8.70 -11.29
CA VAL A 170 -20.24 8.51 -12.54
C VAL A 170 -20.10 9.68 -13.52
N SER A 171 -19.31 10.70 -13.20
CA SER A 171 -19.18 11.91 -14.03
C SER A 171 -17.79 12.56 -13.98
N ASP A 172 -17.62 13.61 -14.80
CA ASP A 172 -16.44 14.49 -14.74
C ASP A 172 -16.45 15.43 -13.51
N PHE A 173 -17.56 15.55 -12.78
CA PHE A 173 -17.68 16.44 -11.60
C PHE A 173 -16.80 15.98 -10.43
N GLU A 174 -16.74 14.67 -10.17
CA GLU A 174 -15.92 14.14 -9.08
C GLU A 174 -14.41 14.37 -9.30
N ARG A 175 -13.97 14.66 -10.54
CA ARG A 175 -12.60 15.12 -10.84
C ARG A 175 -12.26 16.46 -10.19
N LEU A 176 -13.25 17.32 -9.91
CA LEU A 176 -13.07 18.62 -9.25
C LEU A 176 -12.81 18.48 -7.74
N ILE A 177 -13.13 17.32 -7.16
CA ILE A 177 -13.09 17.07 -5.72
C ILE A 177 -11.73 16.45 -5.34
N PRO A 178 -10.89 17.12 -4.51
CA PRO A 178 -9.53 16.66 -4.19
C PRO A 178 -9.43 15.25 -3.63
N THR A 179 -10.37 14.84 -2.78
CA THR A 179 -10.40 13.50 -2.18
C THR A 179 -10.77 12.41 -3.18
N CYS A 180 -11.54 12.74 -4.21
CA CYS A 180 -11.97 11.80 -5.25
C CYS A 180 -10.86 11.57 -6.29
N GLN A 181 -10.07 12.61 -6.61
CA GLN A 181 -8.90 12.47 -7.47
C GLN A 181 -7.90 11.41 -6.98
N VAL A 182 -7.81 11.15 -5.66
CA VAL A 182 -6.84 10.19 -5.08
C VAL A 182 -6.91 8.80 -5.73
N ALA A 183 -8.12 8.31 -5.99
CA ALA A 183 -8.30 6.96 -6.53
C ALA A 183 -7.94 6.88 -8.03
N GLY A 184 -8.32 7.91 -8.81
CA GLY A 184 -7.89 8.08 -10.20
C GLY A 184 -6.38 8.29 -10.33
N ALA A 185 -5.77 9.04 -9.40
CA ALA A 185 -4.33 9.25 -9.32
C ALA A 185 -3.59 7.93 -9.04
N ALA A 186 -4.03 7.16 -8.04
CA ALA A 186 -3.46 5.85 -7.72
C ALA A 186 -3.54 4.87 -8.90
N PHE A 187 -4.68 4.83 -9.61
CA PHE A 187 -4.81 4.07 -10.85
C PHE A 187 -3.84 4.55 -11.94
N LYS A 188 -3.82 5.86 -12.23
CA LYS A 188 -3.01 6.45 -13.32
C LYS A 188 -1.53 6.15 -13.11
N VAL A 189 -0.99 6.43 -11.92
CA VAL A 189 0.43 6.18 -11.67
C VAL A 189 0.77 4.69 -11.68
N LEU A 190 -0.12 3.82 -11.19
CA LEU A 190 0.10 2.37 -11.28
C LEU A 190 0.14 1.89 -12.74
N LYS A 191 -0.78 2.37 -13.58
CA LYS A 191 -0.78 2.08 -15.03
C LYS A 191 0.50 2.57 -15.70
N ASP A 192 0.87 3.83 -15.45
CA ASP A 192 2.07 4.47 -16.00
C ASP A 192 3.35 3.68 -15.63
N VAL A 193 3.51 3.30 -14.35
CA VAL A 193 4.73 2.60 -13.91
C VAL A 193 4.82 1.18 -14.42
N LEU A 194 3.70 0.46 -14.57
CA LEU A 194 3.68 -0.88 -15.16
C LEU A 194 4.07 -0.84 -16.64
N GLN A 195 3.52 0.12 -17.40
CA GLN A 195 3.89 0.32 -18.81
C GLN A 195 5.36 0.75 -18.95
N PHE A 196 5.83 1.69 -18.13
CA PHE A 196 7.24 2.07 -18.06
C PHE A 196 8.13 0.85 -17.81
N SER A 197 7.79 0.06 -16.78
CA SER A 197 8.48 -1.17 -16.39
C SER A 197 8.63 -2.15 -17.53
N GLU A 198 7.57 -2.41 -18.30
CA GLU A 198 7.65 -3.28 -19.49
C GLU A 198 8.59 -2.68 -20.55
N LEU A 199 8.45 -1.39 -20.86
CA LEU A 199 9.18 -0.72 -21.94
C LEU A 199 10.68 -0.51 -21.68
N ILE A 200 11.12 -0.52 -20.41
CA ILE A 200 12.55 -0.50 -20.03
C ILE A 200 13.16 -1.90 -19.90
N THR A 201 12.35 -2.97 -19.91
CA THR A 201 12.81 -4.34 -19.75
C THR A 201 13.37 -4.87 -21.07
N PRO A 202 14.59 -5.47 -21.09
CA PRO A 202 15.13 -6.12 -22.29
C PRO A 202 14.21 -7.21 -22.83
N LYS A 203 14.23 -7.43 -24.15
CA LYS A 203 13.55 -8.57 -24.80
C LYS A 203 14.61 -9.52 -25.40
N PRO A 204 14.52 -10.86 -25.22
CA PRO A 204 13.49 -11.58 -24.45
C PRO A 204 13.51 -11.20 -22.97
N ILE A 205 12.35 -11.30 -22.30
CA ILE A 205 12.23 -10.96 -20.88
C ILE A 205 13.23 -11.84 -20.12
N PRO A 206 14.13 -11.25 -19.31
CA PRO A 206 15.08 -12.02 -18.51
C PRO A 206 14.37 -13.04 -17.60
N GLN A 207 15.05 -14.13 -17.21
CA GLN A 207 14.47 -15.14 -16.30
C GLN A 207 14.01 -14.57 -14.95
N ASP A 208 14.51 -13.39 -14.58
CA ASP A 208 14.15 -12.63 -13.39
C ASP A 208 12.95 -11.67 -13.53
N GLY A 209 12.31 -11.64 -14.71
CA GLY A 209 11.07 -10.91 -14.95
C GLY A 209 11.26 -9.45 -15.37
N VAL A 210 10.28 -8.62 -15.03
CA VAL A 210 10.16 -7.23 -15.51
C VAL A 210 10.91 -6.27 -14.56
N ARG A 211 11.70 -5.34 -15.11
CA ARG A 211 12.36 -4.27 -14.35
C ARG A 211 11.32 -3.44 -13.62
N VAL A 212 11.57 -3.08 -12.37
CA VAL A 212 10.61 -2.33 -11.54
C VAL A 212 10.92 -0.84 -11.53
N ALA A 213 9.91 -0.02 -11.83
CA ALA A 213 9.98 1.44 -11.76
C ALA A 213 10.22 1.94 -10.32
N SER A 214 10.92 3.07 -10.19
CA SER A 214 11.03 3.80 -8.92
C SER A 214 10.00 4.93 -8.83
N TYR A 215 9.79 5.50 -7.63
CA TYR A 215 8.96 6.70 -7.47
C TYR A 215 9.48 7.92 -8.24
N LEU A 216 10.79 7.98 -8.52
CA LEU A 216 11.33 9.02 -9.42
C LEU A 216 10.92 8.75 -10.88
N ASN A 217 10.89 7.49 -11.32
CA ASN A 217 10.36 7.14 -12.64
C ASN A 217 8.83 7.39 -12.71
N ALA A 218 8.09 7.09 -11.64
CA ALA A 218 6.67 7.39 -11.53
C ALA A 218 6.39 8.90 -11.68
N LEU A 219 7.18 9.73 -11.00
CA LEU A 219 7.14 11.18 -11.15
C LEU A 219 7.53 11.61 -12.58
N HIS A 220 8.54 11.00 -13.20
CA HIS A 220 8.88 11.30 -14.60
C HIS A 220 7.75 10.93 -15.57
N CYS A 221 7.10 9.78 -15.39
CA CYS A 221 5.95 9.39 -16.21
C CYS A 221 4.80 10.40 -16.08
N HIS A 222 4.54 10.92 -14.89
CA HIS A 222 3.56 12.00 -14.69
C HIS A 222 4.01 13.35 -15.28
N LEU A 223 5.29 13.72 -15.13
CA LEU A 223 5.77 15.04 -15.55
C LEU A 223 5.95 15.18 -17.07
N ILE A 224 6.42 14.14 -17.75
CA ILE A 224 6.80 14.17 -19.17
C ILE A 224 6.20 13.04 -20.03
N GLY A 225 5.36 12.18 -19.45
CA GLY A 225 4.78 11.02 -20.12
C GLY A 225 5.68 9.78 -20.06
N VAL A 226 5.06 8.60 -20.17
CA VAL A 226 5.75 7.29 -20.09
C VAL A 226 6.85 7.17 -21.15
N GLU A 227 6.58 7.56 -22.40
CA GLU A 227 7.56 7.43 -23.49
C GLU A 227 8.83 8.27 -23.25
N ALA A 228 8.68 9.54 -22.88
CA ALA A 228 9.81 10.41 -22.58
C ALA A 228 10.57 9.96 -21.33
N ALA A 229 9.87 9.44 -20.32
CA ALA A 229 10.50 8.84 -19.15
C ALA A 229 11.33 7.58 -19.53
N VAL A 230 10.80 6.72 -20.41
CA VAL A 230 11.53 5.56 -20.95
C VAL A 230 12.76 6.01 -21.74
N ALA A 231 12.67 7.06 -22.55
CA ALA A 231 13.80 7.65 -23.25
C ALA A 231 14.87 8.19 -22.28
N CYS A 232 14.46 8.92 -21.24
CA CYS A 232 15.34 9.35 -20.16
C CYS A 232 16.06 8.16 -19.51
N GLN A 233 15.34 7.09 -19.15
CA GLN A 233 15.94 5.90 -18.55
C GLN A 233 16.92 5.21 -19.50
N LYS A 234 16.63 5.13 -20.80
CA LYS A 234 17.56 4.58 -21.82
C LYS A 234 18.83 5.42 -22.00
N HIS A 235 18.75 6.75 -21.80
CA HIS A 235 19.93 7.62 -21.77
C HIS A 235 20.74 7.44 -20.49
N LEU A 236 20.10 7.37 -19.32
CA LEU A 236 20.76 7.04 -18.04
C LEU A 236 21.46 5.68 -18.11
N ASP A 237 20.78 4.67 -18.66
CA ASP A 237 21.32 3.32 -18.79
C ASP A 237 22.58 3.26 -19.70
N LYS A 238 22.76 4.26 -20.59
CA LYS A 238 23.92 4.44 -21.47
C LYS A 238 24.92 5.50 -20.96
N ASN A 239 24.78 5.97 -19.72
CA ASN A 239 25.55 7.10 -19.15
C ASN A 239 25.55 8.38 -20.02
N SER A 240 24.51 8.56 -20.84
CA SER A 240 24.37 9.66 -21.81
C SER A 240 23.65 10.86 -21.19
N VAL A 241 24.13 11.31 -20.03
CA VAL A 241 23.42 12.22 -19.10
C VAL A 241 23.43 13.70 -19.49
N THR A 242 24.26 14.06 -20.47
CA THR A 242 24.45 15.44 -20.96
C THR A 242 23.49 15.85 -22.07
N ALA A 243 22.69 14.92 -22.62
CA ALA A 243 21.65 15.23 -23.60
C ALA A 243 20.64 16.24 -23.02
N SER A 244 20.17 17.18 -23.84
CA SER A 244 19.14 18.13 -23.40
C SER A 244 17.77 17.49 -23.37
N MET A 245 16.89 17.98 -22.49
CA MET A 245 15.50 17.51 -22.46
C MET A 245 14.77 17.79 -23.78
N GLU A 246 15.13 18.83 -24.53
CA GLU A 246 14.61 19.07 -25.90
C GLU A 246 14.93 17.91 -26.83
N GLN A 247 16.19 17.43 -26.83
CA GLN A 247 16.64 16.34 -27.68
C GLN A 247 15.92 15.03 -27.34
N ILE A 248 15.69 14.77 -26.04
CA ILE A 248 14.99 13.58 -25.57
C ILE A 248 13.51 13.64 -25.93
N LEU A 249 12.84 14.78 -25.68
CA LEU A 249 11.42 14.97 -26.00
C LEU A 249 11.17 14.94 -27.52
N SER A 250 12.07 15.50 -28.32
CA SER A 250 12.01 15.46 -29.79
C SER A 250 12.11 14.06 -30.39
N GLY A 251 12.60 13.08 -29.62
CA GLY A 251 12.67 11.66 -30.01
C GLY A 251 11.43 10.84 -29.65
N THR A 252 10.34 11.47 -29.18
CA THR A 252 9.06 10.83 -28.82
C THR A 252 7.97 11.16 -29.84
N HIS A 253 6.78 10.54 -29.70
CA HIS A 253 5.63 10.80 -30.58
C HIS A 253 4.89 12.13 -30.26
N ILE A 254 5.37 12.92 -29.29
CA ILE A 254 4.77 14.22 -28.94
C ILE A 254 5.13 15.25 -30.03
N ASP A 255 4.15 15.90 -30.64
CA ASP A 255 4.37 16.95 -31.66
C ASP A 255 5.02 18.23 -31.09
N GLN A 256 5.54 19.10 -31.95
CA GLN A 256 6.28 20.30 -31.49
C GLN A 256 5.42 21.23 -30.61
N ALA A 257 4.14 21.44 -30.93
CA ALA A 257 3.29 22.35 -30.16
C ALA A 257 2.96 21.76 -28.78
N MET A 258 2.72 20.45 -28.71
CA MET A 258 2.57 19.74 -27.43
C MET A 258 3.89 19.73 -26.63
N ARG A 259 5.06 19.57 -27.27
CA ARG A 259 6.37 19.66 -26.61
C ARG A 259 6.61 21.06 -26.04
N ASP A 260 6.37 22.11 -26.81
CA ASP A 260 6.55 23.49 -26.38
C ASP A 260 5.66 23.80 -25.16
N ASN A 261 4.37 23.41 -25.21
CA ASN A 261 3.45 23.52 -24.08
C ASN A 261 3.94 22.73 -22.86
N LEU A 262 4.35 21.47 -23.03
CA LEU A 262 4.90 20.63 -21.95
C LEU A 262 6.12 21.29 -21.28
N ILE A 263 7.04 21.84 -22.07
CA ILE A 263 8.26 22.51 -21.59
C ILE A 263 7.92 23.77 -20.78
N GLN A 264 6.95 24.58 -21.22
CA GLN A 264 6.52 25.77 -20.49
C GLN A 264 5.73 25.41 -19.21
N ASN A 265 4.78 24.47 -19.30
CA ASN A 265 4.00 24.01 -18.16
C ASN A 265 4.89 23.38 -17.08
N ARG A 266 5.95 22.67 -17.48
CA ARG A 266 6.94 22.06 -16.57
C ARG A 266 8.24 22.86 -16.41
N LYS A 267 8.24 24.17 -16.67
CA LYS A 267 9.42 25.06 -16.63
C LYS A 267 10.30 24.93 -15.38
N ARG A 268 9.70 24.68 -14.20
CA ARG A 268 10.43 24.44 -12.93
C ARG A 268 11.48 23.33 -13.06
N PHE A 269 11.15 22.27 -13.80
CA PHE A 269 12.01 21.11 -14.00
C PHE A 269 12.79 21.18 -15.31
N LEU A 270 12.17 21.67 -16.39
CA LEU A 270 12.72 21.57 -17.74
C LEU A 270 13.55 22.77 -18.20
N LEU A 271 13.42 23.96 -17.59
CA LEU A 271 14.07 25.19 -18.10
C LEU A 271 15.10 25.81 -17.13
N THR A 272 16.11 26.48 -17.70
CA THR A 272 16.92 27.51 -17.03
C THR A 272 16.92 28.76 -17.91
N GLY A 273 16.23 29.82 -17.46
CA GLY A 273 15.83 30.90 -18.37
C GLY A 273 14.97 30.33 -19.48
N ASN A 274 15.35 30.59 -20.74
CA ASN A 274 14.62 30.14 -21.93
C ASN A 274 15.25 28.89 -22.59
N LYS A 275 16.17 28.18 -21.92
CA LYS A 275 16.84 26.98 -22.47
C LYS A 275 16.47 25.73 -21.68
N THR A 276 16.27 24.62 -22.39
CA THR A 276 16.06 23.31 -21.75
C THR A 276 17.31 22.82 -21.03
N VAL A 277 17.11 22.14 -19.90
CA VAL A 277 18.18 21.60 -19.07
C VAL A 277 18.71 20.27 -19.61
N THR A 278 19.87 19.81 -19.12
CA THR A 278 20.37 18.45 -19.36
C THR A 278 19.53 17.41 -18.60
N LEU A 279 19.55 16.16 -19.07
CA LEU A 279 18.95 15.02 -18.38
C LEU A 279 19.43 14.90 -16.93
N GLU A 280 20.74 15.04 -16.68
CA GLU A 280 21.31 15.07 -15.33
C GLU A 280 20.66 16.14 -14.44
N THR A 281 20.49 17.36 -14.97
CA THR A 281 19.88 18.48 -14.24
C THR A 281 18.39 18.23 -13.98
N PHE A 282 17.65 17.67 -14.95
CA PHE A 282 16.25 17.30 -14.79
C PHE A 282 16.07 16.23 -13.71
N VAL A 283 16.87 15.15 -13.75
CA VAL A 283 16.88 14.06 -12.77
C VAL A 283 17.22 14.59 -11.38
N LYS A 284 18.24 15.45 -11.26
CA LYS A 284 18.61 16.09 -9.99
C LYS A 284 17.46 16.93 -9.41
N ARG A 285 16.88 17.85 -10.19
CA ARG A 285 15.79 18.74 -9.73
C ARG A 285 14.54 17.97 -9.32
N THR A 286 14.15 16.97 -10.10
CA THR A 286 12.98 16.13 -9.79
C THR A 286 13.22 15.27 -8.54
N ASN A 287 14.42 14.70 -8.38
CA ASN A 287 14.81 13.96 -7.17
C ASN A 287 14.83 14.85 -5.91
N GLU A 288 15.40 16.06 -6.00
CA GLU A 288 15.41 17.03 -4.89
C GLU A 288 14.00 17.50 -4.51
N SER A 289 13.13 17.73 -5.49
CA SER A 289 11.72 18.08 -5.26
C SER A 289 10.96 16.94 -4.60
N LEU A 290 11.13 15.71 -5.09
CA LEU A 290 10.49 14.52 -4.55
C LEU A 290 10.99 14.19 -3.13
N ALA A 291 12.28 14.37 -2.85
CA ALA A 291 12.84 14.23 -1.49
C ALA A 291 12.20 15.20 -0.48
N LYS A 292 12.00 16.46 -0.87
CA LYS A 292 11.30 17.46 -0.04
C LYS A 292 9.84 17.08 0.17
N ALA A 293 9.16 16.66 -0.90
CA ALA A 293 7.77 16.23 -0.85
C ALA A 293 7.54 14.98 0.01
N PHE A 294 8.45 13.99 0.00
CA PHE A 294 8.38 12.84 0.92
C PHE A 294 8.54 13.23 2.40
N LYS A 295 9.40 14.21 2.71
CA LYS A 295 9.54 14.72 4.09
C LYS A 295 8.27 15.41 4.57
N GLU A 296 7.64 16.18 3.69
CA GLU A 296 6.36 16.81 3.97
C GLU A 296 5.23 15.78 4.06
N ALA A 297 5.19 14.78 3.17
CA ALA A 297 4.24 13.67 3.24
C ALA A 297 4.33 12.91 4.57
N TYR A 298 5.54 12.59 5.04
CA TYR A 298 5.75 11.98 6.35
C TYR A 298 5.23 12.86 7.50
N ARG A 299 5.46 14.18 7.44
CA ARG A 299 4.93 15.14 8.44
C ARG A 299 3.41 15.14 8.46
N GLN A 300 2.76 15.07 7.30
CA GLN A 300 1.30 15.03 7.16
C GLN A 300 0.70 13.70 7.62
N ILE A 301 1.35 12.58 7.29
CA ILE A 301 0.98 11.25 7.81
C ILE A 301 1.03 11.28 9.34
N LEU A 302 2.14 11.72 9.94
CA LEU A 302 2.29 11.83 11.40
C LEU A 302 1.20 12.72 12.06
N ALA A 303 0.72 13.75 11.36
CA ALA A 303 -0.29 14.68 11.88
C ALA A 303 -1.74 14.22 11.70
N HIS A 304 -2.04 13.39 10.69
CA HIS A 304 -3.42 13.15 10.24
C HIS A 304 -3.79 11.67 10.03
N ALA A 305 -2.78 10.80 9.86
CA ALA A 305 -2.90 9.35 9.64
C ALA A 305 -1.75 8.60 10.33
N ASP A 306 -1.49 8.93 11.60
CA ASP A 306 -0.46 8.31 12.45
C ASP A 306 -0.58 6.78 12.53
N TYR A 307 -1.80 6.26 12.41
CA TYR A 307 -2.09 4.82 12.27
C TYR A 307 -1.46 4.13 11.05
N LEU A 308 -0.94 4.87 10.06
CA LEU A 308 -0.11 4.32 8.97
C LEU A 308 1.35 4.13 9.37
N LEU A 309 1.82 4.84 10.40
CA LEU A 309 3.18 4.66 10.91
C LEU A 309 3.18 3.43 11.80
N PRO A 310 4.07 2.44 11.57
CA PRO A 310 4.16 1.30 12.46
C PRO A 310 4.49 1.79 13.88
N PRO A 311 3.91 1.18 14.93
CA PRO A 311 3.98 1.72 16.28
C PRO A 311 5.43 1.84 16.77
N LYS A 312 5.77 2.96 17.42
CA LYS A 312 7.11 3.25 17.98
C LYS A 312 7.61 2.20 18.98
N THR A 313 6.74 1.34 19.50
CA THR A 313 7.09 0.27 20.44
C THR A 313 7.89 -0.82 19.75
N THR A 314 9.20 -0.63 19.72
CA THR A 314 10.24 -1.65 19.59
C THR A 314 10.00 -2.69 18.49
N VAL A 315 10.55 -2.39 17.31
CA VAL A 315 11.01 -3.43 16.40
C VAL A 315 11.98 -4.32 17.18
N SER A 316 11.58 -5.56 17.47
CA SER A 316 12.24 -6.41 18.47
C SER A 316 12.99 -7.60 17.87
N GLY A 317 13.92 -8.14 18.65
CA GLY A 317 14.78 -9.28 18.30
C GLY A 317 16.18 -8.86 17.81
N PRO A 318 17.23 -9.61 18.16
CA PRO A 318 18.57 -9.37 17.64
C PRO A 318 18.68 -9.82 16.17
N ALA A 319 19.32 -9.00 15.33
CA ALA A 319 19.74 -9.39 13.98
C ALA A 319 20.95 -10.33 14.02
N THR A 320 20.80 -11.55 14.53
CA THR A 320 21.90 -12.52 14.71
C THR A 320 22.63 -12.86 13.41
N TRP A 321 21.96 -12.69 12.26
CA TRP A 321 22.55 -12.80 10.92
C TRP A 321 23.64 -11.76 10.62
N MET A 322 23.71 -10.66 11.37
CA MET A 322 24.80 -9.68 11.26
C MET A 322 26.15 -10.23 11.74
N ASN A 323 26.15 -11.20 12.65
CA ASN A 323 27.37 -11.90 13.06
C ASN A 323 27.90 -12.75 11.91
N VAL A 324 27.04 -13.58 11.29
CA VAL A 324 27.39 -14.38 10.11
C VAL A 324 27.91 -13.50 8.96
N ALA A 325 27.26 -12.35 8.73
CA ALA A 325 27.72 -11.40 7.73
C ALA A 325 29.12 -10.85 8.05
N ALA A 326 29.41 -10.55 9.31
CA ALA A 326 30.72 -10.08 9.77
C ALA A 326 31.81 -11.15 9.65
N ASP A 327 31.50 -12.40 9.99
CA ASP A 327 32.41 -13.55 9.86
C ASP A 327 32.75 -13.82 8.39
N GLU A 328 31.75 -13.75 7.48
CA GLU A 328 31.99 -13.88 6.05
C GLU A 328 32.77 -12.69 5.47
N LEU A 329 32.56 -11.45 5.93
CA LEU A 329 33.40 -10.31 5.53
C LEU A 329 34.88 -10.55 5.92
N GLN A 330 35.13 -10.93 7.18
CA GLN A 330 36.49 -11.25 7.65
C GLN A 330 37.11 -12.37 6.81
N ASN A 331 36.33 -13.42 6.49
CA ASN A 331 36.79 -14.52 5.64
C ASN A 331 37.15 -14.07 4.21
N TRP A 332 36.37 -13.15 3.61
CA TRP A 332 36.68 -12.59 2.29
C TRP A 332 37.93 -11.71 2.32
N ASP A 333 38.10 -10.88 3.35
CA ASP A 333 39.27 -10.02 3.52
C ASP A 333 40.55 -10.84 3.74
N ASP A 334 40.55 -11.77 4.71
CA ASP A 334 41.71 -12.62 5.06
C ASP A 334 42.20 -13.47 3.88
N ASN A 335 41.28 -13.90 3.00
CA ASN A 335 41.59 -14.73 1.84
C ASN A 335 41.63 -13.94 0.52
N SER A 336 41.50 -12.60 0.58
CA SER A 336 41.47 -11.70 -0.60
C SER A 336 40.50 -12.16 -1.70
N LEU A 337 39.31 -12.60 -1.30
CA LEU A 337 38.33 -13.19 -2.21
C LEU A 337 37.69 -12.13 -3.13
N VAL A 338 37.50 -12.52 -4.38
CA VAL A 338 36.69 -11.80 -5.37
C VAL A 338 35.78 -12.80 -6.07
N GLU A 339 34.57 -12.41 -6.46
CA GLU A 339 33.52 -13.33 -6.95
C GLU A 339 33.91 -14.18 -8.19
N HIS A 340 34.89 -13.72 -8.97
CA HIS A 340 35.41 -14.39 -10.17
C HIS A 340 36.69 -15.21 -9.92
N SER A 341 37.21 -15.22 -8.68
CA SER A 341 38.26 -16.17 -8.25
C SER A 341 37.65 -17.57 -8.05
N GLY A 342 38.46 -18.63 -8.15
CA GLY A 342 37.96 -20.00 -7.98
C GLY A 342 37.32 -20.27 -6.62
N SER A 343 37.93 -19.75 -5.54
CA SER A 343 37.41 -19.83 -4.17
C SER A 343 36.22 -18.89 -3.93
N GLY A 344 36.27 -17.66 -4.43
CA GLY A 344 35.17 -16.70 -4.34
C GLY A 344 33.92 -17.17 -5.08
N LEU A 345 34.06 -17.77 -6.26
CA LEU A 345 32.95 -18.36 -7.01
C LEU A 345 32.30 -19.53 -6.24
N GLN A 346 33.08 -20.37 -5.57
CA GLN A 346 32.54 -21.45 -4.73
C GLN A 346 31.73 -20.90 -3.54
N LYS A 347 32.20 -19.82 -2.89
CA LYS A 347 31.43 -19.09 -1.87
C LYS A 347 30.14 -18.50 -2.44
N VAL A 348 30.19 -17.84 -3.59
CA VAL A 348 29.00 -17.29 -4.25
C VAL A 348 27.98 -18.38 -4.59
N ILE A 349 28.42 -19.55 -5.07
CA ILE A 349 27.54 -20.69 -5.34
C ILE A 349 26.89 -21.21 -4.04
N SER A 350 27.61 -21.27 -2.91
CA SER A 350 27.02 -21.71 -1.63
C SER A 350 25.97 -20.72 -1.09
N TYR A 351 26.16 -19.42 -1.34
CA TYR A 351 25.16 -18.41 -1.04
C TYR A 351 23.87 -18.59 -1.87
N LEU A 352 24.02 -18.82 -3.17
CA LEU A 352 22.89 -19.06 -4.07
C LEU A 352 22.16 -20.37 -3.75
N ALA A 353 22.88 -21.42 -3.36
CA ALA A 353 22.29 -22.67 -2.89
C ALA A 353 21.42 -22.48 -1.63
N SER A 354 21.75 -21.53 -0.76
CA SER A 354 20.98 -21.22 0.47
C SER A 354 19.58 -20.64 0.19
N VAL A 355 19.34 -20.14 -1.02
CA VAL A 355 18.02 -19.70 -1.51
C VAL A 355 17.45 -20.66 -2.57
N GLY A 356 17.94 -21.91 -2.61
CA GLY A 356 17.43 -22.97 -3.49
C GLY A 356 17.89 -22.87 -4.96
N LEU A 357 18.89 -22.06 -5.28
CA LEU A 357 19.39 -21.90 -6.65
C LEU A 357 20.64 -22.76 -6.90
N VAL A 358 20.52 -23.69 -7.85
CA VAL A 358 21.64 -24.52 -8.33
C VAL A 358 22.24 -23.88 -9.58
N THR A 359 23.49 -23.40 -9.49
CA THR A 359 24.20 -22.74 -10.59
C THR A 359 25.71 -22.92 -10.46
N ASN A 360 26.43 -22.70 -11.56
CA ASN A 360 27.89 -22.62 -11.62
C ASN A 360 28.40 -21.20 -11.96
N LYS A 361 27.53 -20.19 -11.90
CA LYS A 361 27.82 -18.79 -12.21
C LYS A 361 27.63 -17.87 -10.99
N TYR A 362 28.30 -16.72 -11.01
CA TYR A 362 28.22 -15.67 -9.99
C TYR A 362 27.12 -14.61 -10.24
N GLU A 363 26.10 -14.91 -11.07
CA GLU A 363 25.10 -13.92 -11.48
C GLU A 363 24.28 -13.37 -10.28
N HIS A 364 24.44 -12.07 -10.00
CA HIS A 364 23.66 -11.26 -9.04
C HIS A 364 23.39 -11.92 -7.66
N TRP A 365 24.44 -12.13 -6.87
CA TRP A 365 24.40 -12.95 -5.66
C TRP A 365 24.05 -12.24 -4.33
N CYS A 366 23.73 -10.95 -4.35
CA CYS A 366 23.47 -10.18 -3.11
C CYS A 366 22.32 -10.74 -2.25
N GLY A 367 21.24 -11.22 -2.87
CA GLY A 367 20.14 -11.87 -2.15
C GLY A 367 20.48 -13.29 -1.68
N GLY A 368 21.35 -14.01 -2.41
CA GLY A 368 21.91 -15.28 -1.95
C GLY A 368 22.73 -15.10 -0.66
N PHE A 369 23.57 -14.06 -0.59
CA PHE A 369 24.35 -13.73 0.60
C PHE A 369 23.45 -13.42 1.81
N VAL A 370 22.39 -12.62 1.59
CA VAL A 370 21.39 -12.32 2.61
C VAL A 370 20.68 -13.59 3.10
N GLY A 371 20.29 -14.49 2.18
CA GLY A 371 19.72 -15.79 2.51
C GLY A 371 20.67 -16.71 3.27
N TYR A 372 21.95 -16.74 2.91
CA TYR A 372 22.99 -17.48 3.63
C TYR A 372 23.19 -16.97 5.06
N CYS A 373 23.24 -15.65 5.25
CA CYS A 373 23.37 -15.06 6.58
C CYS A 373 22.16 -15.42 7.47
N LEU A 374 20.95 -15.38 6.91
CA LEU A 374 19.73 -15.79 7.62
C LEU A 374 19.70 -17.29 7.94
N SER A 375 20.06 -18.16 6.99
CA SER A 375 20.00 -19.62 7.18
C SER A 375 21.00 -20.13 8.22
N ASN A 376 22.15 -19.47 8.36
CA ASN A 376 23.20 -19.83 9.33
C ASN A 376 23.09 -19.09 10.67
N ALA A 377 22.20 -18.09 10.81
CA ALA A 377 22.08 -17.31 12.04
C ALA A 377 21.35 -18.06 13.18
N THR A 378 20.16 -18.59 12.89
CA THR A 378 19.30 -19.28 13.86
C THR A 378 18.24 -20.11 13.11
N PRO A 379 17.92 -21.36 13.51
CA PRO A 379 16.97 -22.21 12.78
C PRO A 379 15.58 -21.59 12.54
N SER A 380 15.13 -20.68 13.40
CA SER A 380 13.88 -19.91 13.25
C SER A 380 13.78 -19.11 11.95
N PHE A 381 14.91 -18.75 11.33
CA PHE A 381 14.93 -17.98 10.09
C PHE A 381 14.84 -18.84 8.82
N MET A 382 15.09 -20.15 8.91
CA MET A 382 15.05 -21.04 7.73
C MET A 382 13.68 -21.05 7.03
N GLY A 383 12.59 -21.00 7.80
CA GLY A 383 11.23 -20.91 7.26
C GLY A 383 10.88 -19.55 6.61
N THR A 384 11.79 -18.57 6.66
CA THR A 384 11.59 -17.21 6.15
C THR A 384 12.43 -16.90 4.91
N LEU A 385 13.22 -17.86 4.42
CA LEU A 385 14.08 -17.70 3.26
C LEU A 385 13.26 -17.54 1.98
N VAL A 386 13.62 -16.55 1.16
CA VAL A 386 12.97 -16.33 -0.14
C VAL A 386 13.54 -17.33 -1.16
N GLN A 387 12.75 -18.35 -1.49
CA GLN A 387 13.13 -19.35 -2.51
C GLN A 387 13.32 -18.69 -3.87
N GLY A 388 14.41 -19.02 -4.57
CA GLY A 388 14.85 -18.33 -5.79
C GLY A 388 15.43 -16.93 -5.55
N GLY A 389 15.62 -16.51 -4.29
CA GLY A 389 15.87 -15.13 -3.87
C GLY A 389 17.28 -14.57 -4.12
N ALA A 390 17.90 -14.82 -5.27
CA ALA A 390 19.20 -14.20 -5.61
C ALA A 390 19.13 -12.67 -5.70
N ARG A 391 18.01 -12.14 -6.19
CA ARG A 391 17.88 -10.75 -6.64
C ARG A 391 17.14 -9.87 -5.65
N ALA A 392 17.46 -8.58 -5.66
CA ALA A 392 16.90 -7.60 -4.74
C ALA A 392 15.36 -7.53 -4.77
N SER A 393 14.77 -7.64 -5.97
CA SER A 393 13.32 -7.65 -6.18
C SER A 393 12.59 -8.77 -5.41
N ASN A 394 13.24 -9.91 -5.15
CA ASN A 394 12.63 -11.02 -4.39
C ASN A 394 12.40 -10.67 -2.91
N TRP A 395 13.24 -9.79 -2.33
CA TRP A 395 13.26 -9.50 -0.89
C TRP A 395 12.28 -8.42 -0.45
N VAL A 396 11.56 -7.79 -1.37
CA VAL A 396 10.66 -6.65 -1.10
C VAL A 396 9.53 -7.01 -0.14
N ASN A 397 9.09 -8.27 -0.11
CA ASN A 397 8.05 -8.75 0.80
C ASN A 397 8.58 -9.57 1.97
N TRP A 398 9.90 -9.67 2.14
CA TRP A 398 10.49 -10.45 3.22
C TRP A 398 10.14 -9.85 4.59
N GLY A 399 10.04 -10.68 5.61
CA GLY A 399 9.71 -10.25 6.97
C GLY A 399 8.27 -9.74 7.12
N ASN A 400 7.90 -9.42 8.35
CA ASN A 400 6.54 -9.04 8.75
C ASN A 400 6.34 -7.52 8.93
N ALA A 401 7.39 -6.71 8.72
CA ALA A 401 7.32 -5.24 8.81
C ALA A 401 8.04 -4.55 7.64
N SER A 402 7.40 -3.52 7.07
CA SER A 402 8.08 -2.47 6.30
C SER A 402 8.46 -1.33 7.25
N LEU A 403 9.73 -0.93 7.18
CA LEU A 403 10.31 0.17 7.94
C LEU A 403 10.58 1.41 7.06
N ARG A 404 10.13 1.43 5.79
CA ARG A 404 10.35 2.55 4.85
C ARG A 404 9.94 3.91 5.44
N ASN A 405 8.81 3.92 6.15
CA ASN A 405 8.21 5.11 6.74
C ASN A 405 8.83 5.52 8.09
N TYR A 406 9.78 4.77 8.64
CA TYR A 406 10.53 5.19 9.82
C TYR A 406 11.52 6.32 9.48
N GLN A 407 11.95 7.04 10.52
CA GLN A 407 13.11 7.92 10.43
C GLN A 407 14.35 7.02 10.36
N LEU A 408 15.33 7.33 9.51
CA LEU A 408 16.49 6.45 9.29
C LEU A 408 17.32 6.17 10.56
N ARG A 409 17.15 6.96 11.63
CA ARG A 409 17.79 6.75 12.94
C ARG A 409 17.08 5.71 13.82
N ASP A 410 15.82 5.40 13.51
CA ASP A 410 14.96 4.48 14.26
C ASP A 410 14.95 3.07 13.62
N ILE A 411 15.75 2.88 12.56
CA ILE A 411 15.86 1.61 11.83
C ILE A 411 16.91 0.73 12.53
N PRO A 412 16.58 -0.52 12.88
CA PRO A 412 17.52 -1.43 13.54
C PRO A 412 18.63 -1.87 12.58
N GLN A 413 19.84 -1.98 13.13
CA GLN A 413 20.96 -2.60 12.43
C GLN A 413 20.59 -4.03 12.01
N GLY A 414 20.90 -4.38 10.76
CA GLY A 414 20.54 -5.67 10.18
C GLY A 414 19.22 -5.70 9.38
N ALA A 415 18.45 -4.62 9.34
CA ALA A 415 17.24 -4.56 8.49
C ALA A 415 17.59 -4.74 7.02
N ILE A 416 16.80 -5.51 6.27
CA ILE A 416 17.08 -5.80 4.86
C ILE A 416 16.63 -4.61 4.02
N VAL A 417 17.59 -3.81 3.56
CA VAL A 417 17.34 -2.70 2.65
C VAL A 417 17.33 -3.23 1.23
N VAL A 418 16.20 -3.04 0.55
CA VAL A 418 16.05 -3.31 -0.88
C VAL A 418 16.09 -1.99 -1.62
N THR A 419 17.03 -1.81 -2.55
CA THR A 419 17.12 -0.63 -3.41
C THR A 419 16.38 -0.83 -4.73
N ARG A 420 16.04 0.27 -5.39
CA ARG A 420 15.73 0.28 -6.83
C ARG A 420 16.97 -0.13 -7.66
N PRO A 421 16.84 -0.50 -8.95
CA PRO A 421 17.97 -0.61 -9.88
C PRO A 421 18.81 0.68 -9.89
N LEU A 422 20.10 0.57 -9.53
CA LEU A 422 21.06 1.68 -9.55
C LEU A 422 22.06 1.58 -10.71
N ALA A 423 22.06 0.46 -11.43
CA ALA A 423 22.86 0.22 -12.62
C ALA A 423 22.03 -0.49 -13.70
N PRO A 424 22.39 -0.35 -14.99
CA PRO A 424 21.67 -0.97 -16.11
C PRO A 424 21.60 -2.50 -15.95
N GLY A 425 20.48 -3.12 -16.35
CA GLY A 425 20.29 -4.57 -16.28
C GLY A 425 20.15 -5.17 -14.86
N THR A 426 20.28 -4.37 -13.80
CA THR A 426 20.08 -4.84 -12.41
C THR A 426 18.61 -4.82 -11.99
N SER A 427 18.26 -5.69 -11.05
CA SER A 427 16.95 -5.72 -10.37
C SER A 427 16.89 -4.82 -9.13
N GLY A 428 17.98 -4.11 -8.83
CA GLY A 428 18.22 -3.43 -7.55
C GLY A 428 19.38 -4.07 -6.79
N HIS A 429 19.56 -3.64 -5.56
CA HIS A 429 20.51 -4.21 -4.61
C HIS A 429 19.79 -4.59 -3.31
N VAL A 430 20.23 -5.65 -2.65
CA VAL A 430 19.74 -6.03 -1.33
C VAL A 430 20.92 -6.28 -0.40
N ALA A 431 20.86 -5.65 0.77
CA ALA A 431 21.91 -5.71 1.79
C ALA A 431 21.33 -5.30 3.15
N PHE A 432 22.11 -5.50 4.20
CA PHE A 432 21.71 -5.10 5.55
C PHE A 432 21.94 -3.61 5.79
N PHE A 433 21.01 -2.96 6.49
CA PHE A 433 21.18 -1.63 7.05
C PHE A 433 22.30 -1.68 8.10
N GLU A 434 23.39 -0.95 7.84
CA GLU A 434 24.51 -0.86 8.76
C GLU A 434 24.28 0.26 9.78
N GLN A 435 24.05 1.47 9.27
CA GLN A 435 23.77 2.68 10.06
C GLN A 435 23.26 3.82 9.17
N LYS A 436 22.70 4.87 9.78
CA LYS A 436 22.35 6.12 9.09
C LYS A 436 23.60 6.94 8.79
N VAL A 437 23.68 7.56 7.59
CA VAL A 437 24.73 8.56 7.29
C VAL A 437 24.50 9.83 8.13
N PRO A 438 25.52 10.37 8.84
CA PRO A 438 25.40 11.62 9.59
C PRO A 438 24.90 12.78 8.72
N ASN A 439 23.95 13.57 9.24
CA ASN A 439 23.37 14.77 8.60
C ASN A 439 22.70 14.61 7.22
N GLU A 440 22.76 13.43 6.59
CA GLU A 440 22.14 13.15 5.29
C GLU A 440 20.86 12.31 5.39
N ASP A 441 20.04 12.32 4.35
CA ASP A 441 18.90 11.41 4.18
C ASP A 441 19.35 10.16 3.41
N ALA A 442 20.29 9.43 4.02
CA ALA A 442 21.00 8.31 3.43
C ALA A 442 21.40 7.28 4.50
N VAL A 443 21.67 6.06 4.04
CA VAL A 443 22.09 4.91 4.85
C VAL A 443 23.39 4.34 4.32
N PHE A 444 24.17 3.72 5.21
CA PHE A 444 25.25 2.81 4.84
C PHE A 444 24.72 1.38 4.83
N LEU A 445 25.11 0.60 3.82
CA LEU A 445 24.74 -0.80 3.68
C LEU A 445 25.94 -1.72 3.84
N PHE A 446 25.66 -2.91 4.41
CA PHE A 446 26.58 -4.03 4.54
C PHE A 446 26.03 -5.24 3.75
N GLY A 447 26.72 -5.67 2.70
CA GLY A 447 26.29 -6.84 1.92
C GLY A 447 27.24 -7.26 0.80
N GLY A 448 26.95 -8.42 0.22
CA GLY A 448 27.65 -9.01 -0.93
C GLY A 448 27.35 -8.31 -2.26
N ASN A 449 28.21 -8.52 -3.27
CA ASN A 449 28.07 -8.04 -4.65
C ASN A 449 28.04 -6.49 -4.81
N GLN A 450 28.67 -5.74 -3.92
CA GLN A 450 28.69 -4.27 -3.96
C GLN A 450 29.88 -3.71 -4.76
N THR A 451 31.01 -4.43 -4.73
CA THR A 451 32.24 -4.19 -5.51
C THR A 451 32.89 -5.52 -5.90
N ASN A 452 32.08 -6.47 -6.41
CA ASN A 452 32.49 -7.86 -6.70
C ASN A 452 32.99 -8.64 -5.45
N SER A 453 32.61 -8.15 -4.27
CA SER A 453 32.97 -8.63 -2.93
C SER A 453 31.86 -8.25 -1.91
N ILE A 454 31.99 -8.74 -0.68
CA ILE A 454 31.24 -8.27 0.49
C ILE A 454 31.85 -6.95 0.96
N THR A 455 31.05 -5.89 1.14
CA THR A 455 31.55 -4.62 1.68
C THR A 455 30.59 -3.96 2.67
N LYS A 456 31.14 -3.04 3.46
CA LYS A 456 30.44 -2.11 4.35
C LYS A 456 30.46 -0.69 3.78
N ASN A 457 29.75 0.25 4.42
CA ASN A 457 29.78 1.68 4.08
C ASN A 457 29.33 2.04 2.65
N LYS A 458 28.57 1.18 1.97
CA LYS A 458 27.94 1.56 0.69
C LYS A 458 26.81 2.56 0.94
N LYS A 459 27.07 3.84 0.67
CA LYS A 459 26.09 4.94 0.81
C LYS A 459 24.95 4.79 -0.21
N ILE A 460 23.71 4.81 0.27
CA ILE A 460 22.46 4.80 -0.52
C ILE A 460 21.53 5.89 0.01
N HIS A 461 20.95 6.73 -0.85
CA HIS A 461 20.00 7.76 -0.42
C HIS A 461 18.60 7.17 -0.15
N LYS A 462 17.80 7.79 0.72
CA LYS A 462 16.45 7.29 1.06
C LYS A 462 15.54 7.12 -0.17
N ASN A 463 15.68 7.99 -1.17
CA ASN A 463 14.94 7.91 -2.44
C ASN A 463 15.33 6.71 -3.32
N ASP A 464 16.52 6.14 -3.10
CA ASP A 464 17.03 4.96 -3.82
C ASP A 464 16.57 3.64 -3.19
N ILE A 465 16.08 3.71 -1.96
CA ILE A 465 15.49 2.57 -1.26
C ILE A 465 14.09 2.32 -1.82
N ARG A 466 13.78 1.06 -2.15
CA ARG A 466 12.45 0.56 -2.52
C ARG A 466 11.66 0.16 -1.27
N ASP A 467 12.26 -0.61 -0.37
CA ASP A 467 11.70 -0.91 0.95
C ASP A 467 12.81 -1.23 1.95
N ILE A 468 12.49 -1.18 3.24
CA ILE A 468 13.37 -1.59 4.34
C ILE A 468 12.59 -2.62 5.13
N ARG A 469 13.05 -3.87 5.10
CA ARG A 469 12.31 -5.01 5.61
C ARG A 469 12.86 -5.49 6.93
N TRP A 470 11.97 -5.83 7.83
CA TRP A 470 12.31 -6.45 9.10
C TRP A 470 11.41 -7.65 9.39
N LEU A 471 12.01 -8.64 10.05
CA LEU A 471 11.30 -9.76 10.64
C LEU A 471 11.36 -9.60 12.17
N ASP A 472 10.28 -9.07 12.73
CA ASP A 472 10.12 -8.95 14.16
C ASP A 472 9.77 -10.33 14.70
N VAL A 473 10.77 -10.94 15.35
CA VAL A 473 10.72 -12.31 15.89
C VAL A 473 10.09 -12.41 17.27
N SER A 474 9.53 -11.32 17.80
CA SER A 474 8.52 -11.49 18.85
C SER A 474 7.38 -12.35 18.30
N ASP A 475 7.01 -13.44 18.98
CA ASP A 475 5.69 -14.02 18.77
C ASP A 475 4.68 -12.95 19.19
N PRO A 476 3.70 -12.56 18.34
CA PRO A 476 2.70 -11.55 18.69
C PRO A 476 1.83 -11.96 19.89
N ALA A 477 1.96 -13.20 20.37
CA ALA A 477 1.39 -13.72 21.58
C ALA A 477 2.38 -14.69 22.27
N THR A 478 3.61 -14.24 22.58
CA THR A 478 4.60 -14.96 23.42
C THR A 478 4.02 -15.37 24.78
N ASP A 479 3.20 -14.50 25.37
CA ASP A 479 2.49 -14.74 26.63
C ASP A 479 1.27 -15.67 26.47
N ALA A 480 0.91 -16.01 25.24
CA ALA A 480 -0.12 -17.01 24.92
C ALA A 480 0.50 -18.34 24.47
N ILE A 481 1.76 -18.63 24.79
CA ILE A 481 2.33 -19.99 24.72
C ILE A 481 2.16 -20.65 26.11
N ASP A 482 0.95 -20.58 26.67
CA ASP A 482 0.58 -21.33 27.86
C ASP A 482 -0.04 -22.67 27.42
N PRO A 483 0.67 -23.81 27.57
CA PRO A 483 0.20 -25.12 27.15
C PRO A 483 -0.81 -25.73 28.13
N THR A 484 -1.15 -25.04 29.22
CA THR A 484 -2.11 -25.54 30.22
C THR A 484 -3.46 -25.80 29.53
N PRO A 485 -4.04 -27.01 29.64
CA PRO A 485 -5.35 -27.30 29.05
C PRO A 485 -6.46 -26.44 29.67
N VAL A 486 -7.45 -26.04 28.88
CA VAL A 486 -8.71 -25.49 29.39
C VAL A 486 -9.55 -26.64 29.96
N PRO A 487 -9.86 -26.65 31.27
CA PRO A 487 -10.60 -27.77 31.88
C PRO A 487 -11.96 -27.97 31.22
N GLY A 488 -12.26 -29.21 30.81
CA GLY A 488 -13.53 -29.56 30.17
C GLY A 488 -13.67 -29.18 28.69
N SER A 489 -12.65 -28.61 28.04
CA SER A 489 -12.69 -28.31 26.59
C SER A 489 -12.78 -29.60 25.75
N PRO A 490 -13.86 -29.83 24.96
CA PRO A 490 -13.99 -31.01 24.10
C PRO A 490 -13.02 -31.03 22.91
N ILE A 491 -12.28 -29.94 22.67
CA ILE A 491 -11.31 -29.80 21.57
C ILE A 491 -9.84 -29.78 22.06
N ASN A 492 -9.59 -30.12 23.33
CA ASN A 492 -8.25 -30.07 23.97
C ASN A 492 -7.52 -28.72 23.86
N ALA A 493 -8.25 -27.60 23.77
CA ALA A 493 -7.65 -26.27 23.67
C ALA A 493 -6.85 -25.90 24.93
N THR A 494 -5.79 -25.14 24.70
CA THR A 494 -4.92 -24.57 25.74
C THR A 494 -5.34 -23.17 26.17
N GLN A 495 -4.88 -22.70 27.35
CA GLN A 495 -5.06 -21.32 27.80
C GLN A 495 -4.45 -20.32 26.81
N GLY A 496 -3.32 -20.69 26.20
CA GLY A 496 -2.70 -19.95 25.10
C GLY A 496 -3.61 -19.79 23.88
N GLU A 497 -4.25 -20.89 23.43
CA GLU A 497 -5.23 -20.84 22.34
C GLU A 497 -6.48 -20.04 22.67
N LEU A 498 -6.99 -20.13 23.91
CA LEU A 498 -8.09 -19.32 24.39
C LEU A 498 -7.76 -17.82 24.28
N LEU A 499 -6.57 -17.41 24.69
CA LEU A 499 -6.13 -16.02 24.62
C LEU A 499 -5.90 -15.55 23.16
N VAL A 500 -5.33 -16.40 22.29
CA VAL A 500 -5.21 -16.11 20.86
C VAL A 500 -6.59 -15.99 20.18
N LEU A 501 -7.55 -16.86 20.52
CA LEU A 501 -8.92 -16.75 20.01
C LEU A 501 -9.55 -15.42 20.45
N ALA A 502 -9.51 -15.10 21.75
CA ALA A 502 -10.06 -13.84 22.27
C ALA A 502 -9.43 -12.60 21.61
N ARG A 503 -8.11 -12.59 21.41
CA ARG A 503 -7.37 -11.54 20.70
C ARG A 503 -7.80 -11.43 19.23
N THR A 504 -8.01 -12.55 18.54
CA THR A 504 -8.53 -12.58 17.16
C THR A 504 -9.95 -11.99 17.10
N LEU A 505 -10.85 -12.43 17.98
CA LEU A 505 -12.22 -11.91 18.08
C LEU A 505 -12.25 -10.42 18.38
N TYR A 506 -11.33 -9.93 19.21
CA TYR A 506 -11.21 -8.50 19.53
C TYR A 506 -10.62 -7.67 18.37
N GLY A 507 -9.78 -8.27 17.52
CA GLY A 507 -9.28 -7.67 16.30
C GLY A 507 -10.35 -7.53 15.22
N GLU A 508 -11.08 -8.62 14.98
CA GLU A 508 -12.02 -8.77 13.87
C GLU A 508 -13.45 -8.26 14.20
N ALA A 509 -13.93 -8.46 15.43
CA ALA A 509 -15.35 -8.39 15.75
C ALA A 509 -15.73 -7.56 16.99
N ARG A 510 -14.80 -6.87 17.66
CA ARG A 510 -15.11 -6.09 18.90
C ARG A 510 -16.20 -5.02 18.77
N ASN A 511 -16.48 -4.55 17.55
CA ASN A 511 -17.52 -3.55 17.26
C ASN A 511 -18.87 -4.19 16.85
N GLN A 512 -18.97 -5.53 16.89
CA GLN A 512 -20.18 -6.27 16.51
C GLN A 512 -21.03 -6.63 17.75
N SER A 513 -22.24 -7.13 17.51
CA SER A 513 -23.02 -7.78 18.56
C SER A 513 -22.33 -9.05 19.08
N LYS A 514 -22.78 -9.56 20.23
CA LYS A 514 -22.35 -10.87 20.74
C LYS A 514 -22.53 -11.98 19.68
N MET A 515 -23.65 -11.98 18.94
CA MET A 515 -23.91 -12.95 17.86
C MET A 515 -22.87 -12.83 16.73
N GLY A 516 -22.47 -11.61 16.36
CA GLY A 516 -21.43 -11.39 15.36
C GLY A 516 -20.04 -11.87 15.82
N ILE A 517 -19.73 -11.75 17.10
CA ILE A 517 -18.49 -12.27 17.71
C ILE A 517 -18.53 -13.82 17.75
N GLU A 518 -19.67 -14.41 18.16
CA GLU A 518 -19.88 -15.87 18.16
C GLU A 518 -19.77 -16.46 16.75
N ALA A 519 -20.28 -15.77 15.73
CA ALA A 519 -20.16 -16.19 14.33
C ALA A 519 -18.69 -16.21 13.84
N VAL A 520 -17.87 -15.20 14.17
CA VAL A 520 -16.43 -15.23 13.84
C VAL A 520 -15.70 -16.35 14.60
N ALA A 521 -16.04 -16.58 15.87
CA ALA A 521 -15.50 -17.70 16.65
C ALA A 521 -15.85 -19.05 16.01
N GLN A 522 -17.08 -19.21 15.52
CA GLN A 522 -17.52 -20.43 14.86
C GLN A 522 -16.79 -20.68 13.53
N VAL A 523 -16.42 -19.63 12.78
CA VAL A 523 -15.54 -19.77 11.60
C VAL A 523 -14.16 -20.30 11.98
N VAL A 524 -13.55 -19.83 13.08
CA VAL A 524 -12.27 -20.37 13.57
C VAL A 524 -12.39 -21.86 13.90
N LEU A 525 -13.44 -22.25 14.65
CA LEU A 525 -13.68 -23.65 15.00
C LEU A 525 -13.93 -24.53 13.76
N ASN A 526 -14.69 -24.04 12.78
CA ASN A 526 -14.94 -24.75 11.53
C ASN A 526 -13.66 -24.93 10.71
N ARG A 527 -12.82 -23.91 10.64
CA ARG A 527 -11.49 -23.98 10.00
C ARG A 527 -10.55 -24.97 10.71
N ALA A 528 -10.49 -24.97 12.04
CA ALA A 528 -9.63 -25.89 12.80
C ALA A 528 -10.02 -27.37 12.62
N ARG A 529 -11.30 -27.66 12.35
CA ARG A 529 -11.78 -29.00 11.97
C ARG A 529 -11.36 -29.40 10.54
N LYS A 530 -11.05 -28.45 9.66
CA LYS A 530 -10.69 -28.65 8.26
C LYS A 530 -9.18 -28.42 8.09
N GLN A 531 -8.41 -29.51 8.19
CA GLN A 531 -6.93 -29.54 8.31
C GLN A 531 -6.10 -28.70 7.30
N PHE A 532 -6.70 -28.18 6.22
CA PHE A 532 -6.11 -27.23 5.28
C PHE A 532 -5.76 -25.87 5.90
N PHE A 533 -6.53 -25.38 6.89
CA PHE A 533 -6.31 -24.05 7.48
C PHE A 533 -5.38 -24.03 8.71
N GLY A 534 -4.92 -25.20 9.16
CA GLY A 534 -4.33 -25.41 10.48
C GLY A 534 -5.10 -26.48 11.27
N LYS A 535 -4.42 -27.12 12.23
CA LYS A 535 -4.95 -28.23 13.05
C LYS A 535 -5.36 -27.79 14.46
N THR A 536 -4.98 -26.58 14.87
CA THR A 536 -5.20 -26.00 16.20
C THR A 536 -5.82 -24.62 16.07
N ILE A 537 -6.40 -24.08 17.15
CA ILE A 537 -6.97 -22.72 17.14
C ILE A 537 -5.84 -21.70 16.90
N ARG A 538 -4.68 -21.90 17.54
CA ARG A 538 -3.50 -21.04 17.35
C ARG A 538 -3.05 -21.04 15.89
N GLU A 539 -2.92 -22.21 15.26
CA GLU A 539 -2.53 -22.32 13.86
C GLU A 539 -3.51 -21.57 12.95
N VAL A 540 -4.81 -21.78 13.10
CA VAL A 540 -5.83 -21.10 12.27
C VAL A 540 -5.82 -19.58 12.45
N CYS A 541 -5.72 -19.09 13.69
CA CYS A 541 -5.72 -17.66 14.00
C CYS A 541 -4.44 -16.96 13.51
N LEU A 542 -3.28 -17.59 13.67
CA LEU A 542 -1.98 -17.02 13.31
C LEU A 542 -1.51 -17.41 11.90
N HIS A 543 -2.26 -18.24 11.17
CA HIS A 543 -1.92 -18.61 9.80
C HIS A 543 -1.81 -17.34 8.94
N PRO A 544 -0.72 -17.16 8.17
CA PRO A 544 -0.53 -15.98 7.34
C PRO A 544 -1.76 -15.66 6.49
N LYS A 545 -2.20 -14.39 6.55
CA LYS A 545 -3.32 -13.82 5.81
C LYS A 545 -4.73 -14.37 6.13
N GLN A 546 -4.92 -15.23 7.14
CA GLN A 546 -6.27 -15.73 7.50
C GLN A 546 -7.11 -14.72 8.30
N PHE A 547 -6.45 -13.88 9.11
CA PHE A 547 -7.05 -12.81 9.92
C PHE A 547 -6.11 -11.60 9.88
N SER A 548 -6.58 -10.46 9.36
CA SER A 548 -5.66 -9.35 9.06
C SER A 548 -5.16 -8.66 10.32
N CYS A 549 -5.93 -8.71 11.42
CA CYS A 549 -5.56 -8.11 12.70
C CYS A 549 -4.22 -8.62 13.28
N TRP A 550 -3.73 -9.79 12.87
CA TRP A 550 -2.41 -10.33 13.27
C TRP A 550 -1.25 -9.85 12.39
N ASN A 551 -1.51 -9.18 11.27
CA ASN A 551 -0.46 -8.56 10.45
C ASN A 551 0.08 -7.31 11.16
N ARG A 552 1.41 -7.16 11.32
CA ARG A 552 2.00 -6.04 12.10
C ARG A 552 1.72 -4.63 11.55
N ASN A 553 1.33 -4.53 10.29
CA ASN A 553 0.91 -3.28 9.63
C ASN A 553 -0.62 -3.03 9.69
N ASP A 554 -1.41 -3.94 10.27
CA ASP A 554 -2.84 -3.73 10.51
C ASP A 554 -3.03 -2.87 11.78
N PRO A 555 -3.81 -1.78 11.75
CA PRO A 555 -4.05 -0.93 12.93
C PRO A 555 -4.69 -1.63 14.15
N ASN A 556 -5.20 -2.86 13.99
CA ASN A 556 -5.68 -3.69 15.09
C ASN A 556 -4.55 -4.46 15.79
N PHE A 557 -3.41 -4.70 15.14
CA PHE A 557 -2.31 -5.47 15.72
C PHE A 557 -1.86 -4.91 17.08
N ALA A 558 -1.63 -3.61 17.13
CA ALA A 558 -1.25 -2.89 18.36
C ALA A 558 -2.31 -2.98 19.46
N LYS A 559 -3.59 -3.22 19.10
CA LYS A 559 -4.72 -3.34 20.04
C LYS A 559 -4.92 -4.76 20.54
N ILE A 560 -4.52 -5.78 19.78
CA ILE A 560 -4.71 -7.19 20.16
C ILE A 560 -3.48 -7.79 20.84
N LYS A 561 -2.26 -7.39 20.43
CA LYS A 561 -1.00 -8.07 20.84
C LYS A 561 -0.81 -8.20 22.35
N ASP A 562 -1.16 -7.17 23.12
CA ASP A 562 -1.01 -7.13 24.57
C ASP A 562 -2.34 -7.30 25.32
N ALA A 563 -3.46 -7.50 24.60
CA ALA A 563 -4.79 -7.50 25.22
C ALA A 563 -5.00 -8.72 26.13
N LYS A 564 -5.67 -8.50 27.27
CA LYS A 564 -5.83 -9.48 28.36
C LYS A 564 -7.18 -9.29 29.04
N PRO A 565 -7.71 -10.31 29.74
CA PRO A 565 -8.92 -10.14 30.54
C PRO A 565 -8.82 -8.95 31.50
N ASN A 566 -9.92 -8.21 31.63
CA ASN A 566 -10.07 -6.94 32.31
C ASN A 566 -9.36 -5.73 31.66
N SER A 567 -8.89 -5.83 30.40
CA SER A 567 -8.30 -4.67 29.69
C SER A 567 -9.35 -3.71 29.11
N SER A 568 -10.54 -4.21 28.75
CA SER A 568 -11.69 -3.43 28.29
C SER A 568 -12.96 -4.30 28.25
N THR A 569 -14.13 -3.68 28.41
CA THR A 569 -15.44 -4.35 28.34
C THR A 569 -15.63 -5.13 27.05
N GLU A 570 -15.14 -4.58 25.92
CA GLU A 570 -15.20 -5.19 24.61
C GLU A 570 -14.26 -6.40 24.49
N PHE A 571 -13.06 -6.34 25.08
CA PHE A 571 -12.16 -7.50 25.15
C PHE A 571 -12.75 -8.60 26.04
N ASP A 572 -13.37 -8.23 27.16
CA ASP A 572 -13.97 -9.19 28.09
C ASP A 572 -15.18 -9.92 27.48
N LEU A 573 -15.96 -9.24 26.64
CA LEU A 573 -16.98 -9.87 25.81
C LEU A 573 -16.35 -10.88 24.82
N CYS A 574 -15.29 -10.48 24.09
CA CYS A 574 -14.57 -11.38 23.19
C CYS A 574 -13.95 -12.58 23.92
N PHE A 575 -13.42 -12.38 25.13
CA PHE A 575 -12.84 -13.44 25.96
C PHE A 575 -13.92 -14.39 26.49
N SER A 576 -15.08 -13.88 26.93
CA SER A 576 -16.23 -14.70 27.34
C SER A 576 -16.78 -15.55 26.19
N VAL A 577 -16.86 -15.01 24.97
CA VAL A 577 -17.23 -15.78 23.78
C VAL A 577 -16.16 -16.83 23.45
N ALA A 578 -14.87 -16.48 23.52
CA ALA A 578 -13.78 -17.43 23.32
C ALA A 578 -13.83 -18.59 24.34
N GLN A 579 -14.14 -18.31 25.62
CA GLN A 579 -14.36 -19.34 26.64
C GLN A 579 -15.51 -20.29 26.29
N SER A 580 -16.65 -19.73 25.86
CA SER A 580 -17.81 -20.54 25.43
C SER A 580 -17.50 -21.39 24.19
N ALA A 581 -16.70 -20.85 23.26
CA ALA A 581 -16.27 -21.54 22.06
C ALA A 581 -15.36 -22.74 22.38
N VAL A 582 -14.32 -22.55 23.20
CA VAL A 582 -13.41 -23.66 23.57
C VAL A 582 -14.06 -24.68 24.51
N ALA A 583 -15.06 -24.28 25.30
CA ALA A 583 -15.86 -25.18 26.14
C ALA A 583 -16.95 -25.94 25.36
N GLY A 584 -17.21 -25.58 24.09
CA GLY A 584 -18.29 -26.18 23.29
C GLY A 584 -19.70 -25.80 23.75
N THR A 585 -19.86 -24.69 24.47
CA THR A 585 -21.14 -24.17 24.99
C THR A 585 -21.67 -22.96 24.22
N MET A 586 -20.90 -22.45 23.24
CA MET A 586 -21.31 -21.38 22.34
C MET A 586 -22.43 -21.82 21.39
N THR A 587 -23.35 -20.90 21.07
CA THR A 587 -24.38 -21.12 20.05
C THR A 587 -23.79 -21.00 18.63
N ASP A 588 -24.06 -21.97 17.77
CA ASP A 588 -23.74 -21.91 16.34
C ASP A 588 -24.86 -21.18 15.58
N HIS A 589 -24.54 -20.02 15.01
CA HIS A 589 -25.47 -19.20 14.20
C HIS A 589 -25.26 -19.33 12.68
N ILE A 590 -24.24 -20.09 12.23
CA ILE A 590 -23.76 -20.09 10.83
C ILE A 590 -23.63 -21.47 10.20
N GLY A 591 -23.61 -22.54 11.00
CA GLY A 591 -23.44 -23.92 10.59
C GLY A 591 -21.99 -24.32 10.30
N ALA A 592 -21.71 -25.62 10.43
CA ALA A 592 -20.37 -26.21 10.37
C ALA A 592 -19.62 -26.05 9.03
N ASP A 593 -20.32 -25.78 7.93
CA ASP A 593 -19.73 -25.60 6.58
C ASP A 593 -19.40 -24.14 6.25
N THR A 594 -19.74 -23.19 7.14
CA THR A 594 -19.34 -21.79 6.97
C THR A 594 -17.89 -21.60 7.35
N LEU A 595 -17.05 -21.24 6.38
CA LEU A 595 -15.60 -21.13 6.50
C LEU A 595 -15.06 -19.74 6.15
N HIS A 596 -15.91 -18.86 5.61
CA HIS A 596 -15.51 -17.56 5.11
C HIS A 596 -16.48 -16.46 5.55
N TYR A 597 -15.95 -15.27 5.77
CA TYR A 597 -16.74 -14.04 5.94
C TYR A 597 -15.98 -12.86 5.36
N HIS A 598 -16.67 -11.75 5.14
CA HIS A 598 -16.03 -10.46 4.88
C HIS A 598 -16.82 -9.33 5.53
N ALA A 599 -16.16 -8.19 5.72
CA ALA A 599 -16.79 -7.00 6.27
C ALA A 599 -17.53 -6.20 5.20
N THR A 600 -18.72 -5.68 5.52
CA THR A 600 -19.57 -4.93 4.57
C THR A 600 -18.96 -3.60 4.11
N TYR A 601 -17.98 -3.07 4.84
CA TYR A 601 -17.20 -1.90 4.45
C TYR A 601 -16.01 -2.23 3.55
N ILE A 602 -15.65 -3.50 3.39
CA ILE A 602 -14.77 -3.93 2.29
C ILE A 602 -15.63 -4.45 1.15
N ALA A 603 -15.17 -4.21 -0.07
CA ALA A 603 -15.88 -4.67 -1.22
C ALA A 603 -15.73 -6.20 -1.40
N LYS A 604 -16.79 -6.83 -1.91
CA LYS A 604 -17.04 -8.27 -2.04
C LYS A 604 -15.81 -8.99 -2.63
N PRO A 605 -15.15 -9.86 -1.83
CA PRO A 605 -13.91 -10.49 -2.24
C PRO A 605 -14.02 -11.38 -3.49
N SER A 606 -12.89 -11.53 -4.19
CA SER A 606 -12.73 -12.35 -5.39
C SER A 606 -13.27 -13.77 -5.22
N TRP A 607 -13.00 -14.42 -4.09
CA TRP A 607 -13.48 -15.77 -3.77
C TRP A 607 -15.02 -15.85 -3.75
N VAL A 608 -15.73 -14.85 -3.22
CA VAL A 608 -17.22 -14.84 -3.29
C VAL A 608 -17.73 -14.61 -4.72
N VAL A 609 -16.97 -13.93 -5.57
CA VAL A 609 -17.39 -13.59 -6.94
C VAL A 609 -17.10 -14.73 -7.91
N LYS A 610 -16.01 -15.46 -7.70
CA LYS A 610 -15.56 -16.57 -8.57
C LYS A 610 -16.18 -17.93 -8.21
N SER A 611 -16.62 -18.12 -6.96
CA SER A 611 -17.28 -19.35 -6.52
C SER A 611 -18.52 -19.64 -7.36
N SER A 612 -18.74 -20.91 -7.68
CA SER A 612 -19.86 -21.36 -8.52
C SER A 612 -21.21 -21.24 -7.84
N ASN A 613 -21.25 -21.38 -6.50
CA ASN A 613 -22.50 -21.37 -5.72
C ASN A 613 -22.31 -20.82 -4.28
N PRO A 614 -21.86 -19.57 -4.10
CA PRO A 614 -21.62 -18.97 -2.79
C PRO A 614 -22.93 -18.74 -2.02
N VAL A 615 -23.11 -19.46 -0.91
CA VAL A 615 -24.33 -19.36 -0.07
C VAL A 615 -24.06 -18.50 1.15
N VAL A 616 -24.78 -17.39 1.28
CA VAL A 616 -24.79 -16.58 2.51
C VAL A 616 -25.48 -17.36 3.62
N THR A 617 -24.82 -17.52 4.76
CA THR A 617 -25.38 -18.21 5.94
C THR A 617 -25.84 -17.27 7.04
N LEU A 618 -25.18 -16.12 7.20
CA LEU A 618 -25.58 -15.06 8.13
C LEU A 618 -25.17 -13.68 7.60
N ARG A 619 -25.96 -12.66 7.94
CA ARG A 619 -25.62 -11.24 7.85
C ARG A 619 -25.82 -10.65 9.22
N GLU A 620 -24.74 -10.22 9.87
CA GLU A 620 -24.80 -9.72 11.25
C GLU A 620 -23.83 -8.54 11.41
N GLY A 621 -24.35 -7.42 11.92
CA GLY A 621 -23.63 -6.15 12.00
C GLY A 621 -22.98 -5.77 10.67
N SER A 622 -21.66 -5.59 10.68
CA SER A 622 -20.87 -5.31 9.48
C SER A 622 -20.20 -6.55 8.87
N HIS A 623 -20.72 -7.77 9.07
CA HIS A 623 -20.18 -9.01 8.50
C HIS A 623 -21.21 -9.80 7.67
N ILE A 624 -20.73 -10.44 6.60
CA ILE A 624 -21.49 -11.42 5.81
C ILE A 624 -20.71 -12.73 5.79
N PHE A 625 -21.37 -13.83 6.16
CA PHE A 625 -20.80 -15.17 6.31
C PHE A 625 -21.22 -16.09 5.16
N TYR A 626 -20.31 -16.98 4.75
CA TYR A 626 -20.44 -17.81 3.54
C TYR A 626 -20.01 -19.27 3.72
N LYS A 627 -20.78 -20.16 3.11
CA LYS A 627 -20.39 -21.53 2.74
C LYS A 627 -20.39 -21.69 1.22
N ASN A 628 -19.91 -22.84 0.73
CA ASN A 628 -19.77 -23.16 -0.70
C ASN A 628 -18.92 -22.10 -1.43
N ILE A 629 -17.71 -21.89 -0.91
CA ILE A 629 -16.68 -21.07 -1.56
C ILE A 629 -15.65 -22.02 -2.16
N ASP A 630 -15.35 -21.83 -3.45
CA ASP A 630 -14.54 -22.71 -4.30
C ASP A 630 -13.14 -22.11 -4.58
#